data_AF-A0A4S5BHK5-F1
#
_entry.id   AF-A0A4S5BHK5-F1
#
_cell.length_a   1.000
_cell.length_b   1.000
_cell.length_c   1.000
_cell.angle_alpha   90.00
_cell.angle_beta   90.00
_cell.angle_gamma   90.00
#
_symmetry.space_group_name_H-M   'P 1'
#
loop_
_entity.id
_entity.type
_entity.pdbx_description
1 polymer ?
#
loop_
_entity_poly.entity_id
_entity_poly.type
_entity_poly.pdbx_seq_one_letter_code
_entity_poly.pdbx_strand_id
1 'polypeptide(L)'
;MSEKPFWEGKTCEEMANLHVKVTFVAGAVLTGITDCSGHIRRSRNGSIVPISADRGAERFVPYRDIESIELLDDPEYERIDDIHDVCKGDIFVAKSGNRYDIRCVDPRRGRPVFEVSIEGEVREWIGSESFAYALRLKLRLPDESGLWLDKDDNTWMFKGGSIQCIRIGTGKWNFDRPWISADGARAWPAAPFRPVKAVEA
;
A
#
# COMPACT_ATOMS: atom_id res chain seq x y z
N MET A 1 -7.91 -28.25 6.04
CA MET A 1 -7.72 -27.98 4.61
C MET A 1 -6.45 -27.16 4.52
N SER A 2 -5.38 -27.66 3.91
CA SER A 2 -4.19 -26.83 3.70
C SER A 2 -4.58 -25.80 2.66
N GLU A 3 -4.63 -24.52 3.03
CA GLU A 3 -4.78 -23.45 2.04
C GLU A 3 -3.62 -23.57 1.06
N LYS A 4 -3.95 -23.54 -0.22
CA LYS A 4 -2.93 -23.54 -1.28
C LYS A 4 -2.11 -22.25 -1.14
N PRO A 5 -0.78 -22.30 -1.31
CA PRO A 5 0.03 -21.10 -1.28
C PRO A 5 -0.48 -20.07 -2.31
N PHE A 6 -0.45 -18.78 -1.96
CA PHE A 6 -0.98 -17.70 -2.82
C PHE A 6 -0.31 -17.61 -4.21
N TRP A 7 0.90 -18.17 -4.34
CA TRP A 7 1.68 -18.21 -5.56
C TRP A 7 1.41 -19.45 -6.42
N GLU A 8 0.69 -20.44 -5.90
CA GLU A 8 0.45 -21.68 -6.63
C GLU A 8 -0.42 -21.44 -7.86
N GLY A 9 0.13 -21.74 -9.04
CA GLY A 9 -0.55 -21.57 -10.33
C GLY A 9 -0.38 -20.19 -10.96
N LYS A 10 0.27 -19.24 -10.28
CA LYS A 10 0.62 -17.92 -10.83
C LYS A 10 1.87 -17.99 -11.71
N THR A 11 2.00 -17.06 -12.65
CA THR A 11 3.25 -16.80 -13.39
C THR A 11 4.21 -15.91 -12.58
N CYS A 12 5.48 -15.85 -12.98
CA CYS A 12 6.44 -14.97 -12.32
C CYS A 12 6.09 -13.48 -12.53
N GLU A 13 5.45 -13.12 -13.64
CA GLU A 13 4.89 -11.79 -13.88
C GLU A 13 3.73 -11.45 -12.94
N GLU A 14 2.81 -12.39 -12.71
CA GLU A 14 1.71 -12.22 -11.74
C GLU A 14 2.21 -12.14 -10.29
N MET A 15 3.41 -12.66 -10.05
CA MET A 15 4.10 -12.55 -8.78
C MET A 15 4.79 -11.20 -8.59
N ALA A 16 4.85 -10.32 -9.60
CA ALA A 16 5.58 -9.06 -9.51
C ALA A 16 4.96 -8.08 -8.50
N ASN A 17 5.83 -7.28 -7.87
CA ASN A 17 5.50 -6.19 -6.95
C ASN A 17 4.82 -6.61 -5.64
N LEU A 18 4.87 -7.90 -5.33
CA LEU A 18 4.38 -8.44 -4.07
C LEU A 18 5.46 -8.29 -3.00
N HIS A 19 5.07 -7.75 -1.85
CA HIS A 19 5.94 -7.78 -0.67
C HIS A 19 5.86 -9.17 -0.06
N VAL A 20 6.98 -9.86 -0.01
CA VAL A 20 7.02 -11.25 0.46
C VAL A 20 8.07 -11.43 1.55
N LYS A 21 7.82 -12.40 2.41
CA LYS A 21 8.80 -13.00 3.31
C LYS A 21 9.11 -14.39 2.80
N VAL A 22 10.39 -14.67 2.62
CA VAL A 22 10.91 -15.96 2.18
C VAL A 22 11.71 -16.56 3.32
N THR A 23 11.31 -17.75 3.75
CA THR A 23 12.03 -18.55 4.74
C THR A 23 12.76 -19.66 3.98
N PHE A 24 14.07 -19.75 4.16
CA PHE A 24 14.88 -20.80 3.58
C PHE A 24 14.97 -21.99 4.54
N VAL A 25 15.15 -23.19 4.01
CA VAL A 25 15.31 -24.43 4.78
C VAL A 25 16.46 -24.34 5.79
N ALA A 26 17.49 -23.53 5.50
CA ALA A 26 18.60 -23.27 6.42
C ALA A 26 18.24 -22.34 7.61
N GLY A 27 16.99 -21.89 7.72
CA GLY A 27 16.50 -20.96 8.75
C GLY A 27 16.74 -19.49 8.45
N ALA A 28 17.38 -19.14 7.33
CA ALA A 28 17.54 -17.76 6.91
C ALA A 28 16.18 -17.16 6.48
N VAL A 29 15.97 -15.87 6.76
CA VAL A 29 14.75 -15.15 6.36
C VAL A 29 15.13 -13.94 5.52
N LEU A 30 14.42 -13.74 4.43
CA LEU A 30 14.55 -12.57 3.57
C LEU A 30 13.18 -11.95 3.33
N THR A 31 13.08 -10.63 3.49
CA THR A 31 11.91 -9.87 3.09
C THR A 31 12.25 -8.98 1.90
N GLY A 32 11.30 -8.81 0.98
CA GLY A 32 11.46 -7.84 -0.11
C GLY A 32 10.35 -7.88 -1.14
N ILE A 33 10.48 -7.03 -2.15
CA ILE A 33 9.49 -6.88 -3.21
C ILE A 33 9.96 -7.69 -4.42
N THR A 34 9.06 -8.51 -4.96
CA THR A 34 9.29 -9.28 -6.18
C THR A 34 9.30 -8.41 -7.43
N ASP A 35 10.10 -8.76 -8.43
CA ASP A 35 10.08 -8.18 -9.77
C ASP A 35 9.32 -9.05 -10.78
N CYS A 36 9.27 -8.63 -12.04
CA CYS A 36 8.61 -9.36 -13.13
C CYS A 36 9.26 -10.71 -13.47
N SER A 37 10.46 -10.99 -12.97
CA SER A 37 11.08 -12.31 -13.08
C SER A 37 10.72 -13.22 -11.90
N GLY A 38 9.87 -12.75 -10.97
CA GLY A 38 9.56 -13.47 -9.75
C GLY A 38 10.74 -13.52 -8.78
N HIS A 39 11.62 -12.50 -8.79
CA HIS A 39 12.81 -12.45 -7.92
C HIS A 39 12.72 -11.26 -6.97
N ILE A 40 13.35 -11.35 -5.80
CA ILE A 40 13.35 -10.24 -4.84
C ILE A 40 14.39 -9.20 -5.25
N ARG A 41 13.96 -7.96 -5.41
CA ARG A 41 14.85 -6.83 -5.66
C ARG A 41 15.40 -6.30 -4.33
N ARG A 42 16.70 -6.49 -4.06
CA ARG A 42 17.37 -6.04 -2.82
C ARG A 42 17.80 -4.58 -2.85
N SER A 43 18.05 -4.01 -4.03
CA SER A 43 18.43 -2.61 -4.15
C SER A 43 17.90 -2.01 -5.45
N ARG A 44 17.81 -0.68 -5.48
CA ARG A 44 17.49 0.09 -6.70
C ARG A 44 18.52 -0.16 -7.82
N ASN A 45 19.70 -0.70 -7.46
CA ASN A 45 20.88 -0.81 -8.32
C ASN A 45 21.06 -2.24 -8.90
N GLY A 46 20.03 -3.10 -8.80
CA GLY A 46 19.98 -4.35 -9.57
C GLY A 46 20.45 -5.62 -8.87
N SER A 47 20.75 -5.59 -7.57
CA SER A 47 20.96 -6.84 -6.82
C SER A 47 19.62 -7.56 -6.66
N ILE A 48 19.51 -8.74 -7.24
CA ILE A 48 18.33 -9.62 -7.19
C ILE A 48 18.66 -10.89 -6.40
N VAL A 49 17.69 -11.39 -5.65
CA VAL A 49 17.73 -12.73 -5.08
C VAL A 49 16.75 -13.60 -5.85
N PRO A 50 17.23 -14.61 -6.58
CA PRO A 50 16.36 -15.50 -7.31
C PRO A 50 15.58 -16.36 -6.32
N ILE A 51 14.26 -16.35 -6.41
CA ILE A 51 13.38 -17.19 -5.58
C ILE A 51 12.51 -18.14 -6.41
N SER A 52 12.57 -18.05 -7.74
CA SER A 52 11.91 -18.95 -8.68
C SER A 52 12.93 -19.57 -9.64
N ALA A 53 12.73 -20.85 -9.99
CA ALA A 53 13.49 -21.56 -11.02
C ALA A 53 13.18 -21.03 -12.43
N ASP A 54 11.93 -20.60 -12.63
CA ASP A 54 11.38 -20.08 -13.89
C ASP A 54 11.30 -18.54 -13.85
N ARG A 55 11.00 -17.89 -14.99
CA ARG A 55 10.95 -16.41 -15.10
C ARG A 55 9.87 -15.87 -16.04
N GLY A 56 9.49 -14.60 -15.83
CA GLY A 56 8.59 -13.86 -16.71
C GLY A 56 7.20 -14.50 -16.80
N ALA A 57 6.72 -14.73 -18.01
CA ALA A 57 5.42 -15.36 -18.27
C ALA A 57 5.34 -16.84 -17.86
N GLU A 58 6.45 -17.48 -17.48
CA GLU A 58 6.46 -18.86 -17.00
C GLU A 58 5.88 -18.98 -15.58
N ARG A 59 5.42 -20.18 -15.23
CA ARG A 59 4.83 -20.47 -13.92
C ARG A 59 5.87 -20.20 -12.82
N PHE A 60 5.45 -19.59 -11.72
CA PHE A 60 6.30 -19.41 -10.56
C PHE A 60 6.58 -20.75 -9.87
N VAL A 61 7.86 -21.10 -9.73
CA VAL A 61 8.32 -22.36 -9.13
C VAL A 61 9.40 -22.06 -8.08
N PRO A 62 9.08 -22.08 -6.77
CA PRO A 62 10.06 -21.83 -5.72
C PRO A 62 11.27 -22.77 -5.82
N TYR A 63 12.47 -22.26 -5.52
CA TYR A 63 13.64 -23.13 -5.37
C TYR A 63 13.47 -24.10 -4.20
N ARG A 64 14.13 -25.26 -4.29
CA ARG A 64 14.02 -26.35 -3.30
C ARG A 64 14.56 -25.99 -1.92
N ASP A 65 15.42 -24.97 -1.82
CA ASP A 65 15.97 -24.46 -0.57
C ASP A 65 15.05 -23.42 0.10
N ILE A 66 13.91 -23.11 -0.52
CA ILE A 66 12.85 -22.27 0.07
C ILE A 66 11.85 -23.17 0.79
N GLU A 67 11.67 -22.91 2.07
CA GLU A 67 10.71 -23.58 2.94
C GLU A 67 9.32 -22.95 2.84
N SER A 68 9.24 -21.61 2.92
CA SER A 68 7.97 -20.87 2.81
C SER A 68 8.14 -19.56 2.05
N ILE A 69 7.06 -19.15 1.38
CA ILE A 69 6.89 -17.81 0.83
C ILE A 69 5.55 -17.30 1.34
N GLU A 70 5.60 -16.28 2.18
CA GLU A 70 4.45 -15.63 2.79
C GLU A 70 4.25 -14.27 2.11
N LEU A 71 3.01 -13.97 1.74
CA LEU A 71 2.65 -12.61 1.33
C LEU A 71 2.66 -11.74 2.60
N LEU A 72 3.43 -10.66 2.58
CA LEU A 72 3.42 -9.68 3.64
C LEU A 72 2.45 -8.57 3.30
N ASP A 73 1.54 -8.30 4.23
CA ASP A 73 0.75 -7.07 4.18
C ASP A 73 1.67 -5.86 4.33
N ASP A 74 1.32 -4.78 3.65
CA ASP A 74 1.93 -3.50 3.93
C ASP A 74 1.50 -3.04 5.34
N PRO A 75 2.42 -2.62 6.23
CA PRO A 75 2.04 -2.17 7.55
C PRO A 75 1.12 -0.93 7.52
N GLU A 76 1.23 -0.08 6.49
CA GLU A 76 0.44 1.14 6.34
C GLU A 76 -0.81 0.95 5.48
N TYR A 77 -0.77 -0.01 4.55
CA TYR A 77 -1.86 -0.21 3.59
C TYR A 77 -2.52 -1.59 3.72
N GLU A 78 -3.83 -1.65 3.56
CA GLU A 78 -4.56 -2.88 3.27
C GLU A 78 -4.58 -3.10 1.76
N ARG A 79 -4.42 -4.37 1.36
CA ARG A 79 -4.48 -4.79 -0.03
C ARG A 79 -5.92 -5.10 -0.41
N ILE A 80 -6.36 -4.56 -1.53
CA ILE A 80 -7.68 -4.79 -2.12
C ILE A 80 -7.48 -5.56 -3.42
N ASP A 81 -7.85 -6.83 -3.42
CA ASP A 81 -7.75 -7.71 -4.60
C ASP A 81 -9.01 -7.67 -5.49
N ASP A 82 -10.19 -7.36 -4.93
CA ASP A 82 -11.41 -7.15 -5.73
C ASP A 82 -11.46 -5.72 -6.26
N ILE A 83 -11.41 -5.58 -7.58
CA ILE A 83 -11.46 -4.29 -8.26
C ILE A 83 -12.74 -3.50 -7.98
N HIS A 84 -13.82 -4.16 -7.58
CA HIS A 84 -15.10 -3.54 -7.25
C HIS A 84 -15.12 -2.89 -5.87
N ASP A 85 -14.20 -3.27 -4.98
CA ASP A 85 -14.06 -2.68 -3.65
C ASP A 85 -13.15 -1.44 -3.64
N VAL A 86 -12.53 -1.11 -4.79
CA VAL A 86 -11.62 0.02 -4.95
C VAL A 86 -12.39 1.34 -4.93
N CYS A 87 -11.87 2.32 -4.21
CA CYS A 87 -12.48 3.63 -4.00
C CYS A 87 -11.51 4.77 -4.31
N LYS A 88 -12.05 5.99 -4.40
CA LYS A 88 -11.25 7.22 -4.44
C LYS A 88 -10.35 7.30 -3.21
N GLY A 89 -9.08 7.67 -3.43
CA GLY A 89 -8.06 7.76 -2.38
C GLY A 89 -7.21 6.50 -2.23
N ASP A 90 -7.62 5.38 -2.83
CA ASP A 90 -6.77 4.20 -2.92
C ASP A 90 -5.66 4.42 -3.96
N ILE A 91 -4.61 3.61 -3.86
CA ILE A 91 -3.53 3.54 -4.84
C ILE A 91 -3.81 2.37 -5.77
N PHE A 92 -4.03 2.66 -7.05
CA PHE A 92 -4.11 1.64 -8.10
C PHE A 92 -2.72 1.07 -8.35
N VAL A 93 -2.56 -0.25 -8.23
CA VAL A 93 -1.34 -0.93 -8.64
C VAL A 93 -1.59 -1.68 -9.94
N ALA A 94 -0.90 -1.25 -10.98
CA ALA A 94 -0.98 -1.88 -12.29
C ALA A 94 -0.19 -3.20 -12.32
N LYS A 95 -0.51 -4.10 -13.26
CA LYS A 95 0.27 -5.32 -13.53
C LYS A 95 1.75 -5.05 -13.84
N SER A 96 2.06 -3.87 -14.37
CA SER A 96 3.45 -3.42 -14.56
C SER A 96 4.19 -3.12 -13.25
N GLY A 97 3.47 -2.96 -12.14
CA GLY A 97 3.99 -2.49 -10.86
C GLY A 97 3.88 -1.00 -10.61
N ASN A 98 3.47 -0.23 -11.62
CA ASN A 98 3.28 1.20 -11.47
C ASN A 98 2.13 1.48 -10.50
N ARG A 99 2.33 2.50 -9.67
CA ARG A 99 1.36 2.93 -8.64
C ARG A 99 0.79 4.28 -9.05
N TYR A 100 -0.53 4.42 -8.95
CA TYR A 100 -1.22 5.66 -9.31
C TYR A 100 -2.31 6.01 -8.29
N ASP A 101 -2.38 7.28 -7.89
CA ASP A 101 -3.39 7.74 -6.93
C ASP A 101 -4.75 7.84 -7.60
N ILE A 102 -5.75 7.12 -7.10
CA ILE A 102 -7.11 7.15 -7.66
C ILE A 102 -7.83 8.41 -7.20
N ARG A 103 -8.21 9.25 -8.17
CA ARG A 103 -8.97 10.49 -7.95
C ARG A 103 -10.47 10.30 -8.15
N CYS A 104 -10.86 9.38 -9.03
CA CYS A 104 -12.26 9.05 -9.31
C CYS A 104 -12.40 7.59 -9.74
N VAL A 105 -13.56 6.99 -9.41
CA VAL A 105 -13.97 5.66 -9.87
C VAL A 105 -15.25 5.83 -10.69
N ASP A 106 -15.21 5.51 -11.98
CA ASP A 106 -16.37 5.55 -12.88
C ASP A 106 -16.85 4.12 -13.19
N PRO A 107 -18.04 3.71 -12.71
CA PRO A 107 -18.58 2.37 -12.90
C PRO A 107 -19.19 2.19 -14.30
N ARG A 108 -18.40 2.28 -15.36
CA ARG A 108 -18.90 2.07 -16.74
C ARG A 108 -19.11 0.59 -17.03
N ARG A 109 -20.31 0.22 -17.51
CA ARG A 109 -20.60 -1.06 -18.21
C ARG A 109 -20.01 -2.32 -17.56
N GLY A 110 -20.09 -2.44 -16.23
CA GLY A 110 -19.67 -3.63 -15.49
C GLY A 110 -18.16 -3.78 -15.25
N ARG A 111 -17.33 -2.84 -15.70
CA ARG A 111 -15.90 -2.79 -15.36
C ARG A 111 -15.49 -1.36 -14.98
N PRO A 112 -15.03 -1.12 -13.75
CA PRO A 112 -14.67 0.23 -13.32
C PRO A 112 -13.49 0.77 -14.14
N VAL A 113 -13.54 2.07 -14.44
CA VAL A 113 -12.44 2.85 -15.00
C VAL A 113 -12.03 3.88 -13.96
N PHE A 114 -10.73 4.10 -13.81
CA PHE A 114 -10.17 4.93 -12.75
C PHE A 114 -9.54 6.17 -13.34
N GLU A 115 -9.96 7.35 -12.88
CA GLU A 115 -9.18 8.57 -13.10
C GLU A 115 -8.05 8.55 -12.08
N VAL A 116 -6.82 8.50 -12.56
CA VAL A 116 -5.63 8.45 -11.70
C VAL A 116 -4.77 9.70 -11.89
N SER A 117 -3.99 10.01 -10.87
CA SER A 117 -2.95 11.04 -10.93
C SER A 117 -1.58 10.40 -11.15
N ILE A 118 -0.86 10.87 -12.15
CA ILE A 118 0.54 10.54 -12.40
C ILE A 118 1.37 11.74 -11.93
N GLU A 119 2.30 11.49 -11.01
CA GLU A 119 3.18 12.52 -10.41
C GLU A 119 2.43 13.72 -9.79
N GLY A 120 1.17 13.50 -9.35
CA GLY A 120 0.35 14.54 -8.72
C GLY A 120 -0.27 15.56 -9.66
N GLU A 121 0.05 15.54 -10.96
CA GLU A 121 -0.35 16.59 -11.91
C GLU A 121 -1.16 16.06 -13.09
N VAL A 122 -0.69 14.99 -13.75
CA VAL A 122 -1.33 14.48 -14.97
C VAL A 122 -2.49 13.57 -14.62
N ARG A 123 -3.66 13.81 -15.20
CA ARG A 123 -4.85 13.00 -15.01
C ARG A 123 -5.07 12.11 -16.22
N GLU A 124 -5.12 10.81 -15.98
CA GLU A 124 -5.36 9.82 -17.02
C GLU A 124 -6.42 8.83 -16.59
N TRP A 125 -7.09 8.23 -17.56
CA TRP A 125 -8.05 7.16 -17.32
C TRP A 125 -7.40 5.81 -17.54
N ILE A 126 -7.32 5.00 -16.49
CA ILE A 126 -6.80 3.64 -16.55
C ILE A 126 -7.96 2.65 -16.47
N GLY A 127 -7.98 1.70 -17.42
CA GLY A 127 -8.97 0.64 -17.44
C GLY A 127 -8.63 -0.53 -16.53
N SER A 128 -9.68 -1.24 -16.11
CA SER A 128 -9.61 -2.45 -15.28
C SER A 128 -8.66 -3.54 -15.78
N GLU A 129 -8.37 -3.61 -17.08
CA GLU A 129 -7.48 -4.61 -17.68
C GLU A 129 -6.03 -4.53 -17.15
N SER A 130 -5.62 -3.33 -16.73
CA SER A 130 -4.30 -3.06 -16.17
C SER A 130 -4.22 -3.35 -14.66
N PHE A 131 -5.34 -3.64 -13.99
CA PHE A 131 -5.40 -3.81 -12.54
C PHE A 131 -4.70 -5.08 -12.08
N ALA A 132 -3.84 -4.95 -11.07
CA ALA A 132 -3.32 -6.10 -10.32
C ALA A 132 -3.94 -6.16 -8.92
N TYR A 133 -3.98 -5.03 -8.22
CA TYR A 133 -4.60 -4.84 -6.91
C TYR A 133 -4.65 -3.34 -6.59
N ALA A 134 -5.34 -2.96 -5.51
CA ALA A 134 -5.21 -1.62 -4.93
C ALA A 134 -4.64 -1.67 -3.51
N LEU A 135 -4.10 -0.55 -3.06
CA LEU A 135 -3.67 -0.34 -1.69
C LEU A 135 -4.51 0.79 -1.09
N ARG A 136 -5.21 0.50 0.00
CA ARG A 136 -5.95 1.49 0.79
C ARG A 136 -5.19 1.74 2.09
N LEU A 137 -5.02 3.00 2.47
CA LEU A 137 -4.33 3.31 3.72
C LEU A 137 -5.21 2.79 4.89
N LYS A 138 -4.63 1.97 5.78
CA LYS A 138 -5.36 1.36 6.89
C LYS A 138 -5.97 2.44 7.77
N LEU A 139 -7.25 2.28 8.12
CA LEU A 139 -7.92 3.16 9.06
C LEU A 139 -7.17 3.19 10.38
N ARG A 140 -6.57 4.35 10.69
CA ARG A 140 -5.84 4.58 11.92
C ARG A 140 -6.25 5.90 12.52
N LEU A 141 -6.58 5.87 13.81
CA LEU A 141 -6.69 7.07 14.64
C LEU A 141 -5.39 7.25 15.41
N PRO A 142 -5.05 8.47 15.83
CA PRO A 142 -3.95 8.71 16.74
C PRO A 142 -4.13 7.92 18.03
N ASP A 143 -3.13 7.13 18.37
CA ASP A 143 -3.08 6.26 19.56
C ASP A 143 -2.00 6.75 20.56
N GLU A 144 -1.00 7.47 20.06
CA GLU A 144 0.11 8.03 20.85
C GLU A 144 0.17 9.56 20.75
N SER A 145 0.49 10.21 21.88
CA SER A 145 0.61 11.66 21.93
C SER A 145 1.69 12.17 20.98
N GLY A 146 1.38 13.17 20.17
CA GLY A 146 2.30 13.69 19.17
C GLY A 146 1.62 14.39 18.01
N LEU A 147 2.39 14.60 16.94
CA LEU A 147 1.91 15.18 15.70
C LEU A 147 1.56 14.10 14.69
N TRP A 148 0.42 14.29 14.05
CA TRP A 148 -0.15 13.35 13.10
C TRP A 148 -0.54 14.08 11.82
N LEU A 149 -0.40 13.44 10.67
CA LEU A 149 -0.94 13.87 9.39
C LEU A 149 -2.23 13.11 9.12
N ASP A 150 -3.26 13.81 8.68
CA ASP A 150 -4.49 13.17 8.19
C ASP A 150 -4.37 12.77 6.71
N LYS A 151 -5.44 12.25 6.12
CA LYS A 151 -5.47 11.81 4.71
C LYS A 151 -5.20 12.94 3.69
N ASP A 152 -5.41 14.20 4.10
CA ASP A 152 -5.27 15.40 3.27
C ASP A 152 -3.98 16.17 3.64
N ASP A 153 -3.06 15.53 4.37
CA ASP A 153 -1.80 16.09 4.86
C ASP A 153 -1.95 17.30 5.78
N ASN A 154 -3.11 17.47 6.41
CA ASN A 154 -3.27 18.44 7.49
C ASN A 154 -2.55 17.94 8.74
N THR A 155 -1.92 18.85 9.48
CA THR A 155 -1.23 18.50 10.73
C THR A 155 -2.18 18.62 11.91
N TRP A 156 -2.23 17.56 12.71
CA TRP A 156 -3.02 17.44 13.92
C TRP A 156 -2.11 17.17 15.10
N MET A 157 -2.48 17.67 16.27
CA MET A 157 -1.86 17.34 17.54
C MET A 157 -2.80 16.44 18.33
N PHE A 158 -2.31 15.28 18.75
CA PHE A 158 -3.03 14.36 19.63
C PHE A 158 -2.41 14.37 21.02
N LYS A 159 -3.25 14.50 22.03
CA LYS A 159 -2.84 14.48 23.45
C LYS A 159 -4.00 14.01 24.32
N GLY A 160 -3.76 12.98 25.13
CA GLY A 160 -4.71 12.52 26.15
C GLY A 160 -6.10 12.18 25.61
N GLY A 161 -6.18 11.46 24.48
CA GLY A 161 -7.45 11.06 23.86
C GLY A 161 -8.16 12.18 23.07
N SER A 162 -7.61 13.38 23.06
CA SER A 162 -8.14 14.52 22.30
C SER A 162 -7.21 14.88 21.14
N ILE A 163 -7.79 15.40 20.06
CA ILE A 163 -7.07 15.83 18.86
C ILE A 163 -7.46 17.25 18.45
N GLN A 164 -6.51 18.01 17.90
CA GLN A 164 -6.72 19.36 17.40
C GLN A 164 -6.03 19.51 16.04
N CYS A 165 -6.73 20.01 15.02
CA CYS A 165 -6.10 20.34 13.73
C CYS A 165 -5.33 21.65 13.87
N ILE A 166 -4.00 21.58 13.83
CA ILE A 166 -3.13 22.73 14.05
C ILE A 166 -2.57 23.33 12.76
N ARG A 167 -2.73 22.66 11.61
CA ARG A 167 -2.33 23.20 10.29
C ARG A 167 -3.15 22.54 9.17
N ILE A 168 -3.65 23.32 8.22
CA ILE A 168 -4.31 22.79 7.01
C ILE A 168 -3.32 22.88 5.84
N GLY A 169 -2.99 21.75 5.22
CA GLY A 169 -1.96 21.62 4.20
C GLY A 169 -0.67 22.39 4.57
N THR A 170 -0.19 23.23 3.66
CA THR A 170 0.99 24.09 3.87
C THR A 170 0.67 25.44 4.53
N GLY A 171 -0.58 25.66 4.94
CA GLY A 171 -1.05 26.93 5.51
C GLY A 171 -0.42 27.30 6.86
N LYS A 172 -0.93 28.38 7.47
CA LYS A 172 -0.45 28.85 8.78
C LYS A 172 -0.81 27.86 9.89
N TRP A 173 0.06 27.80 10.90
CA TRP A 173 -0.24 27.13 12.17
C TRP A 173 -1.37 27.87 12.90
N ASN A 174 -2.31 27.13 13.45
CA ASN A 174 -3.47 27.65 14.17
C ASN A 174 -3.73 26.80 15.41
N PHE A 175 -3.54 27.39 16.58
CA PHE A 175 -3.73 26.73 17.88
C PHE A 175 -5.05 27.12 18.56
N ASP A 176 -5.89 27.91 17.89
CA ASP A 176 -7.17 28.40 18.41
C ASP A 176 -8.35 27.46 18.08
N ARG A 177 -8.11 26.43 17.26
CA ARG A 177 -9.16 25.45 16.93
C ARG A 177 -9.55 24.64 18.16
N PRO A 178 -10.81 24.22 18.31
CA PRO A 178 -11.20 23.42 19.47
C PRO A 178 -10.50 22.06 19.45
N TRP A 179 -10.12 21.59 20.63
CA TRP A 179 -9.83 20.18 20.86
C TRP A 179 -11.12 19.38 20.74
N ILE A 180 -11.07 18.28 20.01
CA ILE A 180 -12.18 17.34 19.86
C ILE A 180 -11.75 15.97 20.39
N SER A 181 -12.71 15.15 20.78
CA SER A 181 -12.43 13.75 21.13
C SER A 181 -11.95 13.00 19.89
N ALA A 182 -10.86 12.23 20.02
CA ALA A 182 -10.26 11.50 18.89
C ALA A 182 -11.07 10.28 18.47
N ASP A 183 -11.86 9.70 19.37
CA ASP A 183 -12.86 8.66 19.07
C ASP A 183 -14.18 9.23 18.50
N GLY A 184 -14.34 10.56 18.53
CA GLY A 184 -15.55 11.23 18.12
C GLY A 184 -15.77 11.18 16.62
N ALA A 185 -17.04 11.20 16.20
CA ALA A 185 -17.49 11.22 14.80
C ALA A 185 -16.83 12.32 13.93
N ARG A 186 -16.18 13.33 14.53
CA ARG A 186 -15.49 14.42 13.83
C ARG A 186 -14.04 14.11 13.43
N ALA A 187 -13.39 13.14 14.06
CA ALA A 187 -12.02 12.74 13.70
C ALA A 187 -12.01 11.69 12.57
N TRP A 188 -13.00 10.79 12.54
CA TRP A 188 -13.16 9.76 11.52
C TRP A 188 -13.12 10.23 10.06
N PRO A 189 -13.73 11.37 9.68
CA PRO A 189 -13.68 11.86 8.31
C PRO A 189 -12.28 12.29 7.84
N ALA A 190 -11.38 12.61 8.78
CA ALA A 190 -10.00 12.99 8.51
C ALA A 190 -9.06 11.76 8.47
N ALA A 191 -9.44 10.65 9.11
CA ALA A 191 -8.72 9.40 9.04
C ALA A 191 -8.55 8.92 7.58
N PRO A 192 -7.51 8.12 7.29
CA PRO A 192 -6.50 7.62 8.22
C PRO A 192 -5.44 8.65 8.62
N PHE A 193 -4.98 8.54 9.87
CA PHE A 193 -3.90 9.34 10.43
C PHE A 193 -2.58 8.58 10.42
N ARG A 194 -1.48 9.29 10.15
CA ARG A 194 -0.10 8.76 10.23
C ARG A 194 0.78 9.67 11.09
N PRO A 195 1.75 9.14 11.87
CA PRO A 195 2.65 9.97 12.65
C PRO A 195 3.46 10.90 11.73
N VAL A 196 3.64 12.16 12.12
CA VAL A 196 4.65 13.01 11.50
C VAL A 196 6.00 12.39 11.87
N LYS A 197 6.75 11.88 10.88
CA LYS A 197 8.13 11.40 11.13
C LYS A 197 8.89 12.49 11.85
N ALA A 198 9.32 12.22 13.09
CA ALA A 198 10.32 13.04 13.73
C ALA A 198 11.57 12.95 12.86
N VAL A 199 12.03 14.09 12.33
CA VAL A 199 13.39 14.18 11.84
C VAL A 199 14.24 14.07 13.10
N GLU A 200 14.86 12.91 13.33
CA GLU A 200 15.93 12.80 14.32
C GLU A 200 16.98 13.85 13.95
N ALA A 201 17.23 14.78 14.87
CA ALA A 201 18.19 15.86 14.72
C ALA A 201 19.60 15.37 15.08
#